data_AF-A0A2P6RT82-F1
#
_entry.id   AF-A0A2P6RT82-F1
#
_cell.length_a   1.000
_cell.length_b   1.000
_cell.length_c   1.000
_cell.angle_alpha   90.00
_cell.angle_beta   90.00
_cell.angle_gamma   90.00
#
_symmetry.space_group_name_H-M   'P 1'
#
loop_
_entity.id
_entity.type
_entity.pdbx_description
1 polymer ?
#
loop_
_entity_poly.entity_id
_entity_poly.type
_entity_poly.pdbx_seq_one_letter_code
_entity_poly.pdbx_strand_id
1 'polypeptide(L)'
;MGAWTLSTPLVGIYSIINHYPSIFKAISPHYIFRFFWRNGKEGWLLLSGTVLCITGSEALFADLGHFNRSSIQIAFLFTIYPSLVLTYAGQTAYLIKNPNDHNDGFYKFIPTTIYWPIFIISTLAAIVASQSLISATFSVIKQSVVLDYFPRVKVVHTSPSKEGEVYSPEVNYILMVLCVAVILIFGDGKDIGNAFGVVVSLVMLITTILLTPLHQRLHPRT
;
A
#
# COMPACT_ATOMS: atom_id res chain seq x y z
N MET A 1 -0.47 14.26 1.67
CA MET A 1 -0.82 13.09 2.51
C MET A 1 -1.80 13.40 3.63
N GLY A 2 -1.51 14.30 4.57
CA GLY A 2 -2.46 14.60 5.66
C GLY A 2 -3.88 14.96 5.21
N ALA A 3 -4.02 15.77 4.16
CA ALA A 3 -5.33 16.10 3.58
C ALA A 3 -6.08 14.87 3.07
N TRP A 4 -5.41 13.91 2.44
CA TRP A 4 -6.01 12.66 1.97
C TRP A 4 -6.47 11.79 3.15
N THR A 5 -5.60 11.62 4.15
CA THR A 5 -5.88 10.79 5.33
C THR A 5 -7.02 11.34 6.19
N LEU A 6 -7.26 12.66 6.17
CA LEU A 6 -8.38 13.28 6.87
C LEU A 6 -9.66 13.33 6.04
N SER A 7 -9.57 13.66 4.75
CA SER A 7 -10.75 13.82 3.90
C SER A 7 -11.42 12.48 3.54
N THR A 8 -10.65 11.45 3.21
CA THR A 8 -11.19 10.14 2.82
C THR A 8 -12.05 9.46 3.89
N PRO A 9 -11.67 9.39 5.18
CA PRO A 9 -12.54 8.79 6.20
C PRO A 9 -13.77 9.63 6.49
N LEU A 10 -13.74 10.95 6.30
CA LEU A 10 -14.95 11.79 6.42
C LEU A 10 -15.96 11.42 5.34
N VAL A 11 -15.51 11.21 4.09
CA VAL A 11 -16.36 10.70 3.01
C VAL A 11 -16.83 9.27 3.31
N GLY A 12 -15.95 8.44 3.87
CA GLY A 12 -16.28 7.10 4.34
C GLY A 12 -17.43 7.12 5.34
N ILE A 13 -17.32 7.92 6.41
CA ILE A 13 -18.36 8.10 7.44
C ILE A 13 -19.68 8.57 6.82
N TYR A 14 -19.64 9.57 5.93
CA TYR A 14 -20.83 10.05 5.23
C TYR A 14 -21.52 8.92 4.47
N SER A 15 -20.76 8.11 3.72
CA SER A 15 -21.29 6.97 2.97
C SER A 15 -21.87 5.89 3.90
N ILE A 16 -21.23 5.61 5.03
CA ILE A 16 -21.73 4.64 6.03
C ILE A 16 -23.09 5.07 6.56
N ILE A 17 -23.23 6.34 6.97
CA ILE A 17 -24.47 6.86 7.54
C ILE A 17 -25.59 6.85 6.50
N ASN A 18 -25.31 7.24 5.26
CA ASN A 18 -26.33 7.37 4.22
C ASN A 18 -26.71 6.03 3.57
N HIS A 19 -25.76 5.12 3.38
CA HIS A 19 -26.00 3.87 2.66
C HIS A 19 -26.28 2.70 3.60
N TYR A 20 -25.40 2.41 4.55
CA TYR A 20 -25.53 1.21 5.39
C TYR A 20 -24.82 1.32 6.76
N PRO A 21 -25.51 1.85 7.79
CA PRO A 21 -24.92 2.02 9.13
C PRO A 21 -24.59 0.69 9.83
N SER A 22 -25.26 -0.40 9.43
CA SER A 22 -25.01 -1.75 9.96
C SER A 22 -23.70 -2.39 9.45
N ILE A 23 -22.87 -1.66 8.69
CA ILE A 23 -21.61 -2.18 8.14
C ILE A 23 -20.64 -2.65 9.23
N PHE A 24 -20.67 -2.01 10.42
CA PHE A 24 -19.82 -2.38 11.55
C PHE A 24 -20.07 -3.80 12.08
N LYS A 25 -21.21 -4.42 11.76
CA LYS A 25 -21.44 -5.84 12.04
C LYS A 25 -20.40 -6.73 11.36
N ALA A 26 -19.86 -6.31 10.22
CA ALA A 26 -18.81 -7.02 9.49
C ALA A 26 -17.48 -7.14 10.26
N ILE A 27 -17.28 -6.37 11.35
CA ILE A 27 -16.12 -6.52 12.24
C ILE A 27 -16.19 -7.85 13.01
N SER A 28 -17.39 -8.41 13.21
CA SER A 28 -17.53 -9.68 13.90
C SER A 28 -16.91 -10.82 13.07
N PRO A 29 -15.98 -11.61 13.64
CA PRO A 29 -15.38 -12.77 12.96
C PRO A 29 -16.40 -13.79 12.46
N HIS A 30 -17.61 -13.80 13.03
CA HIS A 30 -18.67 -14.71 12.60
C HIS A 30 -18.99 -14.59 11.09
N TYR A 31 -18.89 -13.39 10.50
CA TYR A 31 -19.17 -13.18 9.08
C TYR A 31 -18.10 -13.77 8.16
N ILE A 32 -16.84 -13.81 8.59
CA ILE A 32 -15.77 -14.39 7.77
C ILE A 32 -15.92 -15.91 7.69
N PHE A 33 -16.26 -16.57 8.80
CA PHE A 33 -16.54 -18.01 8.81
C PHE A 33 -17.76 -18.35 7.95
N ARG A 34 -18.83 -17.56 8.06
CA ARG A 34 -20.03 -17.75 7.24
C ARG A 34 -19.76 -17.52 5.76
N PHE A 35 -18.89 -16.57 5.42
CA PHE A 35 -18.46 -16.31 4.04
C PHE A 35 -17.71 -17.50 3.44
N PHE A 36 -16.70 -18.04 4.15
CA PHE A 36 -15.97 -19.21 3.68
C PHE A 36 -16.83 -20.47 3.60
N TRP A 37 -17.76 -20.66 4.55
CA TRP A 37 -18.68 -21.78 4.50
C TRP A 37 -19.60 -21.74 3.27
N ARG A 38 -20.06 -20.55 2.87
CA ARG A 38 -20.97 -20.38 1.73
C ARG A 38 -20.24 -20.38 0.38
N ASN A 39 -19.08 -19.73 0.30
CA ASN A 39 -18.39 -19.48 -0.98
C ASN A 39 -17.26 -20.49 -1.25
N GLY A 40 -16.86 -21.29 -0.26
CA GLY A 40 -15.87 -22.36 -0.43
C GLY A 40 -14.60 -21.89 -1.15
N LYS A 41 -14.30 -22.52 -2.31
CA LYS A 41 -13.12 -22.22 -3.14
C LYS A 41 -13.09 -20.79 -3.68
N GLU A 42 -14.23 -20.22 -4.07
CA GLU A 42 -14.28 -18.84 -4.56
C GLU A 42 -13.96 -17.85 -3.44
N GLY A 43 -14.38 -18.14 -2.20
CA GLY A 43 -14.03 -17.32 -1.04
C GLY A 43 -12.52 -17.23 -0.82
N TRP A 44 -11.79 -18.32 -1.05
CA TRP A 44 -10.32 -18.35 -0.97
C TRP A 44 -9.65 -17.53 -2.08
N LEU A 45 -10.17 -17.60 -3.30
CA LEU A 45 -9.68 -16.77 -4.41
C LEU A 45 -9.90 -15.28 -4.10
N LEU A 46 -11.06 -14.91 -3.58
CA LEU A 46 -11.33 -13.51 -3.19
C LEU A 46 -10.42 -13.04 -2.05
N LEU A 47 -10.08 -13.91 -1.10
CA LEU A 47 -9.13 -13.58 -0.02
C LEU A 47 -7.73 -13.26 -0.56
N SER A 48 -7.28 -13.95 -1.63
CA SER A 48 -5.98 -13.64 -2.24
C SER A 48 -5.92 -12.23 -2.83
N GLY A 49 -7.04 -11.68 -3.32
CA GLY A 49 -7.11 -10.28 -3.77
C GLY A 49 -6.83 -9.29 -2.64
N THR A 50 -7.22 -9.62 -1.41
CA THR A 50 -6.96 -8.78 -0.22
C THR A 50 -5.50 -8.76 0.21
N VAL A 51 -4.69 -9.74 -0.20
CA VAL A 51 -3.24 -9.78 0.10
C VAL A 51 -2.53 -8.57 -0.50
N LEU A 52 -3.05 -8.00 -1.60
CA LEU A 52 -2.53 -6.77 -2.18
C LEU A 52 -2.54 -5.60 -1.18
N CYS A 53 -3.45 -5.58 -0.21
CA CYS A 53 -3.49 -4.54 0.83
C CYS A 53 -2.30 -4.62 1.79
N ILE A 54 -1.64 -5.79 1.92
CA ILE A 54 -0.49 -6.00 2.82
C ILE A 54 0.77 -5.35 2.24
N THR A 55 0.83 -5.11 0.93
CA THR A 55 2.00 -4.52 0.25
C THR A 55 2.40 -3.15 0.81
N GLY A 56 1.44 -2.36 1.32
CA GLY A 56 1.72 -1.08 1.97
C GLY A 56 2.48 -1.20 3.30
N SER A 57 2.42 -2.37 3.97
CA SER A 57 3.20 -2.60 5.19
C SER A 57 4.69 -2.73 4.91
N GLU A 58 5.10 -3.26 3.76
CA GLU A 58 6.51 -3.37 3.38
C GLU A 58 7.20 -2.02 3.29
N ALA A 59 6.55 -1.08 2.61
CA ALA A 59 7.04 0.28 2.46
C ALA A 59 7.23 0.95 3.83
N LEU A 60 6.30 0.70 4.77
CA LEU A 60 6.40 1.19 6.14
C LEU A 60 7.62 0.62 6.88
N PHE A 61 7.98 -0.65 6.63
CA PHE A 61 9.16 -1.27 7.21
C PHE A 61 10.46 -0.80 6.56
N ALA A 62 10.47 -0.54 5.25
CA ALA A 62 11.63 0.03 4.57
C ALA A 62 12.02 1.41 5.14
N ASP A 63 11.03 2.20 5.57
CA ASP A 63 11.23 3.52 6.16
C ASP A 63 11.75 3.50 7.62
N LEU A 64 11.82 2.33 8.29
CA LEU A 64 12.48 2.21 9.61
C LEU A 64 13.97 2.57 9.58
N GLY A 65 14.60 2.57 8.40
CA GLY A 65 15.97 3.06 8.25
C GLY A 65 16.12 4.56 8.44
N HIS A 66 15.04 5.33 8.30
CA HIS A 66 15.04 6.81 8.38
C HIS A 66 14.30 7.34 9.61
N PHE A 67 13.31 6.61 10.13
CA PHE A 67 12.45 7.06 11.22
C PHE A 67 12.46 6.10 12.42
N ASN A 68 12.21 6.66 13.61
CA ASN A 68 12.12 5.87 14.84
C ASN A 68 10.86 4.98 14.85
N ARG A 69 11.01 3.73 15.31
CA ARG A 69 9.95 2.72 15.39
C ARG A 69 8.69 3.22 16.10
N SER A 70 8.85 3.90 17.23
CA SER A 70 7.71 4.39 18.02
C SER A 70 6.88 5.43 17.27
N SER A 71 7.53 6.30 16.49
CA SER A 71 6.84 7.32 15.68
C SER A 71 6.00 6.68 14.58
N ILE A 72 6.54 5.66 13.91
CA ILE A 72 5.83 4.91 12.87
C ILE A 72 4.61 4.19 13.46
N GLN A 73 4.77 3.52 14.60
CA GLN A 73 3.68 2.80 15.25
C GLN A 73 2.53 3.71 15.66
N ILE A 74 2.83 4.87 16.26
CA ILE A 74 1.81 5.85 16.67
C ILE A 74 1.09 6.42 15.44
N ALA A 75 1.83 6.84 14.41
CA ALA A 75 1.23 7.37 13.19
C ALA A 75 0.33 6.34 12.49
N PHE A 76 0.79 5.08 12.40
CA PHE A 76 0.01 4.01 11.80
C PHE A 76 -1.26 3.72 12.60
N LEU A 77 -1.15 3.49 13.91
CA LEU A 77 -2.26 3.05 14.75
C LEU A 77 -3.34 4.13 14.92
N PHE A 78 -2.94 5.40 15.11
CA PHE A 78 -3.89 6.47 15.41
C PHE A 78 -4.40 7.22 14.17
N THR A 79 -3.66 7.19 13.07
CA THR A 79 -3.99 8.00 11.89
C THR A 79 -4.33 7.14 10.68
N ILE A 80 -3.39 6.30 10.23
CA ILE A 80 -3.56 5.54 8.98
C ILE A 80 -4.59 4.42 9.13
N TYR A 81 -4.47 3.59 10.17
CA TYR A 81 -5.34 2.45 10.40
C TYR A 81 -6.83 2.83 10.49
N PRO A 82 -7.27 3.76 11.36
CA PRO A 82 -8.68 4.15 11.42
C PRO A 82 -9.16 4.80 10.12
N SER A 83 -8.30 5.57 9.44
CA SER A 83 -8.63 6.18 8.16
C SER A 83 -8.94 5.15 7.08
N LEU A 84 -8.10 4.10 6.98
CA LEU A 84 -8.31 2.99 6.04
C LEU A 84 -9.59 2.21 6.37
N VAL A 85 -9.79 1.84 7.63
CA VAL A 85 -10.98 1.07 8.06
C VAL A 85 -12.26 1.82 7.71
N LEU A 86 -12.34 3.11 8.03
CA LEU A 86 -13.53 3.93 7.72
C LEU A 86 -13.75 4.10 6.23
N THR A 87 -12.68 4.28 5.45
CA THR A 87 -12.76 4.45 4.00
C THR A 87 -13.25 3.17 3.32
N TYR A 88 -12.68 2.01 3.67
CA TYR A 88 -13.11 0.72 3.13
C TYR A 88 -14.54 0.35 3.58
N ALA A 89 -14.91 0.64 4.83
CA ALA A 89 -16.27 0.44 5.30
C ALA A 89 -17.27 1.32 4.53
N GLY A 90 -16.93 2.58 4.24
CA GLY A 90 -17.75 3.47 3.44
C GLY A 90 -17.91 3.05 1.98
N GLN A 91 -16.84 2.55 1.36
CA GLN A 91 -16.90 1.95 0.02
C GLN A 91 -17.79 0.71 0.00
N THR A 92 -17.62 -0.18 0.99
CA THR A 92 -18.41 -1.40 1.09
C THR A 92 -19.89 -1.08 1.33
N ALA A 93 -20.20 -0.10 2.17
CA ALA A 93 -21.57 0.36 2.41
C ALA A 93 -22.26 0.84 1.12
N TYR A 94 -21.52 1.50 0.24
CA TYR A 94 -22.01 1.91 -1.09
C TYR A 94 -22.18 0.71 -2.04
N LEU A 95 -21.16 -0.14 -2.16
CA LEU A 95 -21.17 -1.31 -3.06
C LEU A 95 -22.25 -2.34 -2.72
N ILE A 96 -22.66 -2.46 -1.45
CA ILE A 96 -23.79 -3.31 -1.05
C ILE A 96 -25.10 -2.88 -1.75
N LYS A 97 -25.30 -1.56 -1.95
CA LYS A 97 -26.47 -1.03 -2.65
C LYS A 97 -26.28 -0.99 -4.16
N ASN A 98 -25.05 -0.82 -4.64
CA ASN A 98 -24.71 -0.72 -6.06
C ASN A 98 -23.62 -1.75 -6.46
N PRO A 99 -23.97 -3.03 -6.60
CA PRO A 99 -23.00 -4.11 -6.85
C PRO A 99 -22.31 -4.03 -8.23
N ASN A 100 -22.93 -3.36 -9.20
CA ASN A 100 -22.40 -3.23 -10.56
C ASN A 100 -21.23 -2.23 -10.67
N ASP A 101 -20.98 -1.44 -9.62
CA ASP A 101 -20.03 -0.33 -9.62
C ASP A 101 -18.63 -0.68 -9.10
N HIS A 102 -18.24 -1.95 -9.16
CA HIS A 102 -17.01 -2.47 -8.56
C HIS A 102 -15.71 -1.93 -9.17
N ASN A 103 -15.69 -1.56 -10.46
CA ASN A 103 -14.47 -1.08 -11.13
C ASN A 103 -14.02 0.31 -10.64
N ASP A 104 -14.98 1.21 -10.37
CA ASP A 104 -14.72 2.58 -9.91
C ASP A 104 -15.25 2.81 -8.49
N GLY A 105 -15.20 1.78 -7.66
CA GLY A 105 -15.81 1.78 -6.33
C GLY A 105 -15.36 2.95 -5.46
N PHE A 106 -14.09 3.36 -5.55
CA PHE A 106 -13.54 4.51 -4.82
C PHE A 106 -14.13 5.85 -5.27
N TYR A 107 -14.37 6.04 -6.56
CA TYR A 107 -14.85 7.34 -7.06
C TYR A 107 -16.36 7.46 -6.98
N LYS A 108 -17.08 6.34 -7.10
CA LYS A 108 -18.54 6.29 -7.09
C LYS A 108 -19.17 6.40 -5.69
N PHE A 109 -18.45 6.00 -4.63
CA PHE A 109 -18.96 6.20 -3.26
C PHE A 109 -18.85 7.66 -2.77
N ILE A 110 -18.12 8.51 -3.49
CA ILE A 110 -17.93 9.92 -3.16
C ILE A 110 -19.15 10.73 -3.65
N PRO A 111 -19.74 11.61 -2.82
CA PRO A 111 -20.81 12.50 -3.24
C PRO A 111 -20.37 13.43 -4.38
N THR A 112 -21.26 13.65 -5.35
CA THR A 112 -20.97 14.45 -6.56
C THR A 112 -20.51 15.89 -6.24
N THR A 113 -21.03 16.50 -5.17
CA THR A 113 -20.66 17.86 -4.73
C THR A 113 -19.18 18.00 -4.35
N ILE A 114 -18.56 16.95 -3.81
CA ILE A 114 -17.16 16.98 -3.34
C ILE A 114 -16.23 16.10 -4.18
N TYR A 115 -16.73 15.57 -5.30
CA TYR A 115 -15.98 14.70 -6.20
C TYR A 115 -14.66 15.34 -6.66
N TRP A 116 -14.74 16.55 -7.24
CA TRP A 116 -13.58 17.25 -7.80
C TRP A 116 -12.49 17.54 -6.77
N PRO A 117 -12.81 18.10 -5.57
CA PRO A 117 -11.81 18.26 -4.50
C PRO A 117 -11.12 16.94 -4.11
N ILE A 118 -11.89 15.86 -3.88
CA ILE A 118 -11.32 14.57 -3.46
C ILE A 118 -10.49 13.93 -4.58
N PHE A 119 -10.91 14.09 -5.83
CA PHE A 119 -10.15 13.63 -6.99
C PHE A 119 -8.76 14.28 -7.06
N ILE A 120 -8.69 15.62 -6.89
CA ILE A 120 -7.43 16.36 -6.87
C ILE A 120 -6.56 15.90 -5.71
N ILE A 121 -7.12 15.81 -4.50
CA ILE A 121 -6.38 15.37 -3.30
C ILE A 121 -5.84 13.96 -3.47
N SER A 122 -6.63 13.04 -4.04
CA SER A 122 -6.24 11.65 -4.26
C SER A 122 -5.14 11.54 -5.32
N THR A 123 -5.22 12.34 -6.38
CA THR A 123 -4.19 12.40 -7.42
C THR A 123 -2.86 12.93 -6.86
N LEU A 124 -2.91 14.01 -6.08
CA LEU A 124 -1.73 14.55 -5.40
C LEU A 124 -1.14 13.56 -4.39
N ALA A 125 -1.99 12.81 -3.67
CA ALA A 125 -1.54 11.75 -2.78
C ALA A 125 -0.82 10.63 -3.56
N ALA A 126 -1.35 10.19 -4.71
CA ALA A 126 -0.71 9.19 -5.56
C ALA A 126 0.67 9.66 -6.07
N ILE A 127 0.81 10.94 -6.43
CA ILE A 127 2.09 11.54 -6.83
C ILE A 127 3.09 11.48 -5.66
N VAL A 128 2.67 11.89 -4.46
CA VAL A 128 3.56 11.86 -3.28
C VAL A 128 3.94 10.43 -2.90
N ALA A 129 3.02 9.47 -3.00
CA ALA A 129 3.32 8.05 -2.75
C ALA A 129 4.37 7.51 -3.73
N SER A 130 4.24 7.88 -5.01
CA SER A 130 5.21 7.49 -6.04
C SER A 130 6.61 8.03 -5.74
N GLN A 131 6.71 9.27 -5.25
CA GLN A 131 8.00 9.88 -4.86
C GLN A 131 8.65 9.16 -3.67
N SER A 132 7.86 8.76 -2.67
CA SER A 132 8.35 7.96 -1.56
C SER A 132 8.94 6.62 -2.01
N LEU A 133 8.28 5.91 -2.94
CA LEU A 133 8.78 4.64 -3.48
C LEU A 133 10.08 4.79 -4.30
N ILE A 134 10.18 5.86 -5.10
CA ILE A 134 11.42 6.16 -5.84
C ILE A 134 12.58 6.39 -4.87
N SER A 135 12.34 7.16 -3.81
CA SER A 135 13.34 7.46 -2.77
C SER A 135 13.75 6.20 -1.97
N ALA A 136 12.79 5.33 -1.66
CA ALA A 136 13.04 4.04 -1.02
C ALA A 136 13.93 3.15 -1.91
N THR A 137 13.67 3.13 -3.21
CA THR A 137 14.46 2.36 -4.18
C THR A 137 15.93 2.82 -4.22
N PHE A 138 16.17 4.13 -4.19
CA PHE A 138 17.54 4.67 -4.10
C PHE A 138 18.26 4.22 -2.82
N SER A 139 17.53 4.16 -1.70
CA SER A 139 18.08 3.70 -0.43
C SER A 139 18.47 2.22 -0.48
N VAL A 140 17.62 1.36 -1.05
CA VAL A 140 17.88 -0.08 -1.23
C VAL A 140 19.10 -0.31 -2.12
N ILE A 141 19.19 0.38 -3.27
CA ILE A 141 20.33 0.23 -4.19
C ILE A 141 21.63 0.69 -3.53
N LYS A 142 21.61 1.80 -2.78
CA LYS A 142 22.79 2.24 -2.02
C LYS A 142 23.24 1.17 -1.02
N GLN A 143 22.32 0.55 -0.30
CA GLN A 143 22.64 -0.55 0.62
C GLN A 143 23.22 -1.76 -0.13
N SER A 144 22.68 -2.11 -1.30
CA SER A 144 23.22 -3.19 -2.13
C SER A 144 24.63 -2.92 -2.67
N VAL A 145 24.94 -1.67 -3.02
CA VAL A 145 26.29 -1.25 -3.44
C VAL A 145 27.30 -1.37 -2.29
N VAL A 146 26.90 -1.03 -1.05
CA VAL A 146 27.76 -1.18 0.13
C VAL A 146 28.06 -2.65 0.44
N LEU A 147 27.14 -3.55 0.09
CA LEU A 147 27.31 -5.00 0.25
C LEU A 147 28.03 -5.67 -0.95
N ASP A 148 28.64 -4.89 -1.85
CA ASP A 148 29.32 -5.33 -3.08
C ASP A 148 28.45 -6.20 -4.04
N TYR A 149 27.12 -6.19 -3.88
CA TYR A 149 26.20 -6.90 -4.78
C TYR A 149 25.92 -6.14 -6.09
N PHE A 150 26.29 -4.86 -6.18
CA PHE A 150 26.02 -4.02 -7.34
C PHE A 150 27.24 -3.16 -7.74
N PRO A 151 27.52 -2.99 -9.05
CA PRO A 151 28.59 -2.09 -9.50
C PRO A 151 28.32 -0.65 -9.03
N ARG A 152 29.40 0.10 -8.76
CA ARG A 152 29.32 1.44 -8.17
C ARG A 152 28.43 2.36 -9.01
N VAL A 153 27.25 2.68 -8.47
CA VAL A 153 26.34 3.65 -9.07
C VAL A 153 26.77 5.06 -8.68
N LYS A 154 26.75 6.00 -9.64
CA LYS A 154 27.06 7.41 -9.37
C LYS A 154 25.99 8.00 -8.45
N VAL A 155 26.35 8.22 -7.19
CA VAL A 155 25.51 8.93 -6.22
C VAL A 155 25.78 10.43 -6.39
N VAL A 156 24.74 11.20 -6.74
CA VAL A 156 24.83 12.65 -6.79
C VAL A 156 24.25 13.18 -5.48
N HIS A 157 25.09 13.78 -4.65
CA HIS A 157 24.66 14.40 -3.40
C HIS A 157 23.94 15.71 -3.71
N THR A 158 22.61 15.74 -3.54
CA THR A 158 21.79 16.93 -3.80
C THR A 158 22.00 18.04 -2.75
N SER A 159 22.62 17.73 -1.60
CA SER A 159 23.02 18.73 -0.59
C SER A 159 24.21 18.26 0.27
N PRO A 160 25.21 19.12 0.53
CA PRO A 160 26.36 18.79 1.40
C PRO A 160 26.01 18.75 2.91
N SER A 161 24.77 19.07 3.30
CA SER A 161 24.37 19.20 4.71
C SER A 161 23.42 18.11 5.23
N LYS A 162 22.94 17.20 4.37
CA LYS A 162 21.95 16.16 4.72
C LYS A 162 22.31 14.84 4.03
N GLU A 163 22.93 13.90 4.76
CA GLU A 163 23.33 12.57 4.23
C GLU A 163 22.15 11.64 3.86
N GLY A 164 20.90 12.04 4.14
CA GLY A 164 19.70 11.22 3.98
C GLY A 164 19.01 11.27 2.62
N GLU A 165 19.28 12.28 1.78
CA GLU A 165 18.66 12.41 0.45
C GLU A 165 19.64 11.94 -0.64
N VAL A 166 19.52 10.66 -1.00
CA VAL A 166 20.35 10.00 -2.00
C VAL A 166 19.62 10.07 -3.34
N TYR A 167 20.04 10.98 -4.22
CA TYR A 167 19.56 11.00 -5.60
C TYR A 167 20.53 10.25 -6.50
N SER A 168 20.02 9.26 -7.24
CA SER A 168 20.80 8.56 -8.28
C SER A 168 20.12 8.73 -9.64
N PRO A 169 20.71 9.55 -10.54
CA PRO A 169 20.12 9.82 -11.86
C PRO A 169 19.93 8.53 -12.68
N GLU A 170 20.91 7.63 -12.65
CA GLU A 170 20.89 6.37 -13.41
C GLU A 170 19.71 5.48 -13.00
N VAL A 171 19.51 5.32 -11.69
CA VAL A 171 18.38 4.54 -11.16
C VAL A 171 17.05 5.16 -11.56
N ASN A 172 16.95 6.49 -11.52
CA ASN A 172 15.71 7.18 -11.91
C ASN A 172 15.34 6.92 -13.37
N TYR A 173 16.31 6.97 -14.30
CA TYR A 173 16.07 6.66 -15.71
C TYR A 173 15.71 5.20 -15.92
N ILE A 174 16.38 4.26 -15.24
CA ILE A 174 16.04 2.84 -15.31
C ILE A 174 14.61 2.60 -14.79
N LEU A 175 14.25 3.18 -13.65
CA LEU A 175 12.90 3.13 -13.09
C LEU A 175 11.87 3.67 -14.07
N MET A 176 12.14 4.81 -14.71
CA MET A 176 11.26 5.40 -15.72
C MET A 176 11.01 4.43 -16.89
N VAL A 177 12.08 3.86 -17.47
CA VAL A 177 11.97 2.92 -18.59
C VAL A 177 11.19 1.66 -18.20
N LEU A 178 11.46 1.09 -17.02
CA LEU A 178 10.75 -0.08 -16.51
C LEU A 178 9.26 0.22 -16.26
N CYS A 179 8.93 1.36 -15.65
CA CYS A 179 7.54 1.77 -15.43
C CYS A 179 6.78 1.92 -16.76
N VAL A 180 7.38 2.57 -17.76
CA VAL A 180 6.77 2.71 -19.09
C VAL A 180 6.59 1.34 -19.75
N ALA A 181 7.59 0.46 -19.66
CA ALA A 181 7.49 -0.90 -20.22
C ALA A 181 6.35 -1.70 -19.58
N VAL A 182 6.19 -1.65 -18.25
CA VAL A 182 5.08 -2.35 -17.55
C VAL A 182 3.72 -1.83 -18.01
N ILE A 183 3.57 -0.50 -18.15
CA ILE A 183 2.32 0.10 -18.63
C ILE A 183 2.01 -0.37 -20.05
N LEU A 184 3.01 -0.42 -20.95
CA LEU A 184 2.82 -0.85 -22.33
C LEU A 184 2.52 -2.36 -22.47
N ILE A 185 3.07 -3.20 -21.59
CA ILE A 185 2.88 -4.66 -21.62
C ILE A 185 1.49 -5.04 -21.10
N PHE A 186 1.07 -4.47 -19.97
CA PHE A 186 -0.15 -4.89 -19.29
C PHE A 186 -1.37 -4.06 -19.69
N GLY A 187 -1.22 -2.76 -19.96
CA GLY A 187 -2.28 -1.85 -20.42
C GLY A 187 -3.38 -1.55 -19.38
N ASP A 188 -3.97 -2.57 -18.76
CA ASP A 188 -5.04 -2.46 -17.77
C ASP A 188 -4.48 -2.44 -16.34
N GLY A 189 -4.98 -1.51 -15.52
CA GLY A 189 -4.62 -1.38 -14.11
C GLY A 189 -4.96 -2.62 -13.29
N LYS A 190 -5.97 -3.40 -13.69
CA LYS A 190 -6.33 -4.64 -13.00
C LYS A 190 -5.25 -5.72 -13.14
N ASP A 191 -4.72 -5.89 -14.34
CA ASP A 191 -3.68 -6.89 -14.61
C ASP A 191 -2.34 -6.48 -13.99
N ILE A 192 -2.00 -5.19 -14.04
CA ILE A 192 -0.83 -4.63 -13.35
C ILE A 192 -0.94 -4.89 -11.83
N GLY A 193 -2.10 -4.60 -11.24
CA GLY A 193 -2.33 -4.79 -9.80
C GLY A 193 -2.21 -6.25 -9.37
N ASN A 194 -2.73 -7.19 -10.17
CA ASN A 194 -2.61 -8.62 -9.89
C ASN A 194 -1.15 -9.10 -10.00
N ALA A 195 -0.44 -8.71 -11.06
CA ALA A 195 0.97 -9.05 -11.23
C ALA A 195 1.83 -8.48 -10.08
N PHE A 196 1.59 -7.23 -9.70
CA PHE A 196 2.25 -6.59 -8.55
C PHE A 196 1.97 -7.35 -7.25
N GLY A 197 0.73 -7.76 -7.00
CA GLY A 197 0.35 -8.53 -5.82
C GLY A 197 1.08 -9.86 -5.69
N VAL A 198 1.25 -10.58 -6.81
CA VAL A 198 1.99 -11.85 -6.83
C VAL A 198 3.47 -11.64 -6.52
N VAL A 199 4.10 -10.65 -7.16
CA VAL A 199 5.54 -10.36 -6.98
C VAL A 199 5.84 -9.97 -5.53
N VAL A 200 5.03 -9.10 -4.93
CA VAL A 200 5.25 -8.67 -3.53
C VAL A 200 4.95 -9.82 -2.56
N SER A 201 3.93 -10.64 -2.81
CA SER A 201 3.68 -11.82 -1.97
C SER A 201 4.87 -12.79 -1.99
N LEU A 202 5.51 -12.96 -3.14
CA LEU A 202 6.72 -13.75 -3.28
C LEU A 202 7.91 -13.13 -2.52
N VAL A 203 8.11 -11.81 -2.61
CA VAL A 203 9.20 -11.13 -1.88
C VAL A 203 9.02 -11.25 -0.37
N MET A 204 7.79 -11.12 0.12
CA MET A 204 7.44 -11.31 1.53
C MET A 204 7.70 -12.74 2.01
N LEU A 205 7.39 -13.72 1.17
CA LEU A 205 7.66 -15.13 1.47
C LEU A 205 9.17 -15.38 1.55
N ILE A 206 9.95 -14.90 0.57
CA ILE A 206 11.40 -15.05 0.54
C ILE A 206 12.04 -14.39 1.76
N THR A 207 11.68 -13.14 2.06
CA THR A 207 12.20 -12.41 3.24
C THR A 207 11.86 -13.11 4.55
N THR A 208 10.64 -13.64 4.69
CA THR A 208 10.25 -14.43 5.87
C THR A 208 11.08 -15.70 6.02
N ILE A 209 11.30 -16.44 4.93
CA ILE A 209 12.14 -17.65 4.93
C ILE A 209 13.59 -17.30 5.29
N LEU A 210 14.14 -16.19 4.81
CA LEU A 210 15.50 -15.75 5.11
C LEU A 210 15.66 -15.24 6.55
N LEU A 211 14.67 -14.52 7.09
CA LEU A 211 14.69 -13.97 8.44
C LEU A 211 14.52 -15.04 9.52
N THR A 212 13.75 -16.09 9.25
CA THR A 212 13.49 -17.18 10.21
C THR A 212 14.78 -17.83 10.76
N PRO A 213 15.72 -18.33 9.94
CA PRO A 213 16.97 -18.91 10.42
C PRO A 213 17.91 -17.87 11.02
N LEU A 214 17.92 -16.62 10.52
CA LEU A 214 18.72 -15.54 11.09
C LEU A 214 18.29 -15.23 12.53
N HIS A 215 16.98 -15.15 12.77
CA HIS A 215 16.41 -14.93 14.10
C HIS A 215 16.76 -16.08 15.05
N GLN A 216 16.68 -17.33 14.58
CA GLN A 216 17.08 -18.51 15.36
C GLN A 216 18.57 -18.51 15.72
N ARG A 217 19.44 -17.96 14.86
CA ARG A 217 20.88 -17.82 15.15
C ARG A 217 21.21 -16.71 16.14
N LEU A 218 20.47 -15.60 16.12
CA LEU A 218 20.68 -14.45 17.02
C LEU A 218 20.06 -14.66 18.41
N HIS A 219 18.98 -15.45 18.51
CA HIS A 219 18.37 -15.87 19.77
C HIS A 219 18.28 -17.40 19.82
N PRO A 220 19.41 -18.10 20.12
CA PRO A 220 19.35 -19.53 20.35
C PRO A 220 18.41 -19.78 21.54
N ARG A 221 17.32 -20.51 21.32
CA ARG A 221 16.51 -21.05 22.42
C ARG A 221 17.41 -22.02 23.17
N THR A 222 17.82 -21.63 24.39
CA THR A 222 18.38 -22.52 25.40
C THR A 222 17.45 -23.70 25.67
#